data_AF-A0A840G9K2-F1
#
_entry.id   AF-A0A840G9K2-F1
#
_cell.length_a   1.000
_cell.length_b   1.000
_cell.length_c   1.000
_cell.angle_alpha   90.00
_cell.angle_beta   90.00
_cell.angle_gamma   90.00
#
_symmetry.space_group_name_H-M   'P 1'
#
loop_
_entity.id
_entity.type
_entity.pdbx_description
1 polymer ?
#
loop_
_entity_poly.entity_id
_entity_poly.type
_entity_poly.pdbx_seq_one_letter_code
_entity_poly.pdbx_strand_id
1 'polypeptide(L)'
;MPAIGNSPSASPAIAPAAPAVSGALHLHRDNPSTLLEAVFGDVGRQRMAGLPFLNPRLRVEAVDFADWQGHWLGVLITPWAMNLLLLPASEQGWPRLTQGAIRRVAFAAGNYDFVASVDARLGELHTCSLFSPVLEFADQDSARQTARAARIALTTLDDLAAVDTHAAGEISAPLSRRDFLRRAWR
;
A
#
# COMPACT_ATOMS: atom_id res chain seq x y z
N MET A 1 -32.53 -27.90 32.55
CA MET A 1 -32.83 -27.36 31.20
C MET A 1 -33.51 -26.02 31.39
N PRO A 2 -32.94 -24.94 30.82
CA PRO A 2 -33.52 -24.42 29.58
C PRO A 2 -32.47 -24.09 28.51
N ALA A 3 -32.94 -24.16 27.26
CA ALA A 3 -32.23 -23.86 26.04
C ALA A 3 -32.13 -22.35 25.84
N ILE A 4 -30.92 -21.85 25.55
CA ILE A 4 -30.70 -20.52 25.01
C ILE A 4 -30.53 -20.66 23.50
N GLY A 5 -31.52 -20.14 22.78
CA GLY A 5 -31.64 -20.20 21.35
C GLY A 5 -30.56 -19.40 20.63
N ASN A 6 -30.01 -20.02 19.59
CA ASN A 6 -29.28 -19.35 18.53
C ASN A 6 -30.24 -18.45 17.76
N SER A 7 -30.02 -17.14 17.81
CA SER A 7 -30.54 -16.21 16.80
C SER A 7 -29.42 -15.86 15.82
N PRO A 8 -29.63 -16.03 14.50
CA PRO A 8 -28.64 -15.67 13.48
C PRO A 8 -28.58 -14.16 13.34
N SER A 9 -27.46 -13.55 13.74
CA SER A 9 -27.22 -12.13 13.51
C SER A 9 -26.99 -11.91 12.02
N ALA A 10 -27.92 -11.20 11.39
CA ALA A 10 -27.85 -10.78 10.02
C ALA A 10 -26.56 -9.98 9.75
N SER A 11 -25.75 -10.45 8.80
CA SER A 11 -24.62 -9.69 8.25
C SER A 11 -25.11 -8.33 7.74
N PRO A 12 -24.56 -7.20 8.23
CA PRO A 12 -24.87 -5.92 7.63
C PRO A 12 -24.14 -5.82 6.29
N ALA A 13 -24.93 -5.51 5.25
CA ALA A 13 -24.48 -5.25 3.90
C ALA A 13 -23.30 -4.27 3.87
N ILE A 14 -22.26 -4.65 3.14
CA ILE A 14 -21.13 -3.82 2.73
C ILE A 14 -21.67 -2.60 2.00
N ALA A 15 -21.54 -1.41 2.61
CA ALA A 15 -21.87 -0.15 1.97
C ALA A 15 -20.91 0.10 0.79
N PRO A 16 -21.39 0.71 -0.31
CA PRO A 16 -20.76 0.60 -1.63
C PRO A 16 -19.42 1.30 -1.70
N ALA A 17 -18.51 0.68 -2.45
CA ALA A 17 -17.27 1.26 -2.93
C ALA A 17 -17.52 2.65 -3.52
N ALA A 18 -16.59 3.58 -3.25
CA ALA A 18 -16.50 4.85 -3.97
C ALA A 18 -16.62 4.58 -5.48
N PRO A 19 -17.25 5.48 -6.25
CA PRO A 19 -17.64 5.20 -7.63
C PRO A 19 -16.44 4.69 -8.41
N ALA A 20 -16.63 3.54 -9.08
CA ALA A 20 -15.67 2.91 -9.94
C ALA A 20 -15.38 3.83 -11.15
N VAL A 21 -14.46 4.76 -10.97
CA VAL A 21 -13.79 5.41 -12.09
C VAL A 21 -12.86 4.36 -12.66
N SER A 22 -13.22 3.81 -13.84
CA SER A 22 -12.22 3.19 -14.71
C SER A 22 -11.20 4.29 -15.03
N GLY A 23 -10.08 4.25 -14.31
CA GLY A 23 -9.06 5.28 -14.39
C GLY A 23 -8.41 5.30 -15.77
N ALA A 24 -7.95 6.49 -16.18
CA ALA A 24 -7.04 6.59 -17.31
C ALA A 24 -5.80 5.72 -17.01
N LEU A 25 -5.50 4.78 -17.90
CA LEU A 25 -4.26 4.02 -17.84
C LEU A 25 -3.15 4.93 -18.37
N HIS A 26 -2.19 5.24 -17.52
CA HIS A 26 -1.02 6.00 -17.92
C HIS A 26 0.17 5.06 -17.98
N LEU A 27 0.69 4.82 -19.17
CA LEU A 27 1.84 3.94 -19.37
C LEU A 27 3.13 4.72 -19.12
N HIS A 28 3.89 4.29 -18.12
CA HIS A 28 5.15 4.93 -17.75
C HIS A 28 6.29 4.30 -18.56
N ARG A 29 6.75 5.00 -19.60
CA ARG A 29 7.89 4.53 -20.44
C ARG A 29 9.23 4.69 -19.72
N ASP A 30 9.36 5.76 -18.95
CA ASP A 30 10.53 6.06 -18.14
C ASP A 30 10.24 5.77 -16.66
N ASN A 31 11.30 5.77 -15.84
CA ASN A 31 11.18 5.49 -14.42
C ASN A 31 10.23 6.51 -13.72
N PRO A 32 9.12 6.06 -13.09
CA PRO A 32 8.11 6.95 -12.53
C PRO A 32 8.48 7.56 -11.17
N SER A 33 9.69 7.29 -10.64
CA SER A 33 10.10 7.67 -9.28
C SER A 33 9.89 9.15 -8.97
N THR A 34 10.39 10.06 -9.81
CA THR A 34 10.25 11.51 -9.56
C THR A 34 8.79 11.97 -9.61
N LEU A 35 7.97 11.36 -10.47
CA LEU A 35 6.55 11.69 -10.55
C LEU A 35 5.80 11.18 -9.32
N LEU A 36 6.12 9.97 -8.85
CA LEU A 36 5.60 9.40 -7.61
C LEU A 36 5.92 10.28 -6.40
N GLU A 37 7.18 10.71 -6.28
CA GLU A 37 7.62 11.59 -5.20
C GLU A 37 6.87 12.91 -5.19
N ALA A 38 6.65 13.51 -6.37
CA ALA A 38 5.88 14.73 -6.49
C ALA A 38 4.41 14.53 -6.07
N VAL A 39 3.73 13.51 -6.60
CA VAL A 39 2.31 13.25 -6.32
C VAL A 39 2.09 12.91 -4.85
N PHE A 40 2.87 11.98 -4.29
CA PHE A 40 2.72 11.61 -2.88
C PHE A 40 3.23 12.71 -1.95
N GLY A 41 4.18 13.54 -2.39
CA GLY A 41 4.55 14.76 -1.69
C GLY A 41 3.39 15.75 -1.59
N ASP A 42 2.60 15.91 -2.66
CA ASP A 42 1.40 16.74 -2.66
C ASP A 42 0.33 16.16 -1.71
N VAL A 43 0.10 14.85 -1.74
CA VAL A 43 -0.80 14.14 -0.81
C VAL A 43 -0.37 14.37 0.64
N GLY A 44 0.93 14.30 0.91
CA GLY A 44 1.51 14.59 2.22
C GLY A 44 1.16 16.00 2.71
N ARG A 45 1.36 17.02 1.86
CA ARG A 45 1.10 18.42 2.22
C ARG A 45 -0.39 18.76 2.33
N GLN A 46 -1.25 18.12 1.53
CA GLN A 46 -2.67 18.49 1.45
C GLN A 46 -3.58 17.67 2.37
N ARG A 47 -3.37 16.35 2.44
CA ARG A 47 -4.30 15.43 3.10
C ARG A 47 -3.78 14.88 4.41
N MET A 48 -2.47 14.75 4.53
CA MET A 48 -1.84 14.11 5.69
C MET A 48 -1.23 15.10 6.67
N ALA A 49 -1.05 16.36 6.27
CA ALA A 49 -0.44 17.40 7.10
C ALA A 49 -1.19 17.55 8.44
N GLY A 50 -0.42 17.56 9.53
CA GLY A 50 -0.95 17.73 10.89
C GLY A 50 -1.47 16.46 11.56
N LEU A 51 -1.39 15.29 10.90
CA LEU A 51 -1.75 14.02 11.53
C LEU A 51 -0.67 13.56 12.54
N PRO A 52 -1.06 13.08 13.74
CA PRO A 52 -0.13 12.83 14.84
C PRO A 52 0.78 11.61 14.63
N PHE A 53 0.45 10.75 13.67
CA PHE A 53 1.20 9.53 13.36
C PHE A 53 2.24 9.70 12.24
N LEU A 54 2.45 10.93 11.76
CA LEU A 54 3.50 11.21 10.79
C LEU A 54 4.87 11.15 11.44
N ASN A 55 5.82 10.45 10.82
CA ASN A 55 7.22 10.50 11.17
C ASN A 55 7.88 11.69 10.43
N PRO A 56 8.20 12.81 11.12
CA PRO A 56 8.76 14.00 10.48
C PRO A 56 10.21 13.80 10.00
N ARG A 57 10.87 12.71 10.41
CA ARG A 57 12.23 12.37 9.97
C ARG A 57 12.26 11.72 8.59
N LEU A 58 11.10 11.27 8.11
CA LEU A 58 10.97 10.66 6.82
C LEU A 58 10.45 11.66 5.79
N ARG A 59 10.84 11.45 4.55
CA ARG A 59 10.31 12.17 3.38
C ARG A 59 9.75 11.17 2.38
N VAL A 60 8.93 11.68 1.47
CA VAL A 60 8.49 10.89 0.32
C VAL A 60 9.71 10.57 -0.54
N GLU A 61 9.98 9.30 -0.76
CA GLU A 61 11.10 8.81 -1.57
C GLU A 61 10.73 7.51 -2.27
N ALA A 62 10.97 7.46 -3.58
CA ALA A 62 10.77 6.28 -4.41
C ALA A 62 12.08 5.47 -4.48
N VAL A 63 12.04 4.23 -4.02
CA VAL A 63 13.22 3.37 -3.86
C VAL A 63 13.11 2.15 -4.78
N ASP A 64 14.16 1.93 -5.59
CA ASP A 64 14.38 0.76 -6.44
C ASP A 64 13.20 0.40 -7.36
N PHE A 65 12.64 1.42 -8.01
CA PHE A 65 11.73 1.22 -9.13
C PHE A 65 12.50 0.69 -10.34
N ALA A 66 12.20 -0.56 -10.70
CA ALA A 66 12.78 -1.26 -11.82
C ALA A 66 11.70 -2.03 -12.59
N ASP A 67 12.02 -2.41 -13.84
CA ASP A 67 11.16 -3.33 -14.60
C ASP A 67 11.04 -4.67 -13.87
N TRP A 68 9.81 -5.15 -13.79
CA TRP A 68 9.45 -6.44 -13.25
C TRP A 68 8.23 -6.95 -14.01
N GLN A 69 8.43 -7.94 -14.88
CA GLN A 69 7.39 -8.56 -15.70
C GLN A 69 6.62 -7.56 -16.60
N GLY A 70 7.29 -6.53 -17.12
CA GLY A 70 6.64 -5.49 -17.95
C GLY A 70 5.84 -4.46 -17.15
N HIS A 71 6.11 -4.38 -15.84
CA HIS A 71 5.55 -3.39 -14.91
C HIS A 71 6.68 -2.73 -14.12
N TRP A 72 6.47 -1.51 -13.67
CA TRP A 72 7.38 -0.88 -12.71
C TRP A 72 7.05 -1.36 -11.30
N LEU A 73 8.04 -1.94 -10.62
CA LEU A 73 7.93 -2.37 -9.24
C LEU A 73 8.98 -1.67 -8.39
N GLY A 74 8.53 -1.01 -7.33
CA GLY A 74 9.40 -0.34 -6.36
C GLY A 74 8.68 -0.06 -5.04
N VAL A 75 9.45 0.42 -4.07
CA VAL A 75 8.93 0.75 -2.73
C VAL A 75 8.88 2.26 -2.58
N LEU A 76 7.73 2.78 -2.17
CA LEU A 76 7.56 4.18 -1.82
C LEU A 76 7.59 4.35 -0.31
N ILE A 77 8.57 5.11 0.15
CA ILE A 77 8.65 5.58 1.53
C ILE A 77 7.81 6.84 1.63
N THR A 78 6.97 6.93 2.65
CA THR A 78 6.26 8.16 3.00
C THR A 78 6.35 8.39 4.51
N PRO A 79 6.12 9.63 4.99
CA PRO A 79 6.06 9.92 6.41
C PRO A 79 5.00 9.14 7.21
N TRP A 80 4.04 8.46 6.56
CA TRP A 80 2.99 7.70 7.23
C TRP A 80 3.05 6.19 6.99
N ALA A 81 3.62 5.74 5.88
CA ALA A 81 3.66 4.33 5.49
C ALA A 81 4.80 4.02 4.53
N MET A 82 5.24 2.76 4.51
CA MET A 82 6.07 2.21 3.43
C MET A 82 5.18 1.30 2.58
N ASN A 83 5.06 1.62 1.29
CA ASN A 83 4.16 0.92 0.37
C ASN A 83 4.95 0.34 -0.80
N LEU A 84 4.63 -0.88 -1.19
CA LEU A 84 5.02 -1.45 -2.46
C LEU A 84 4.09 -0.93 -3.56
N LEU A 85 4.65 -0.45 -4.65
CA LEU A 85 3.88 0.09 -5.78
C LEU A 85 4.18 -0.70 -7.05
N LEU A 86 3.11 -0.97 -7.77
CA LEU A 86 3.11 -1.49 -9.13
C LEU A 86 2.49 -0.45 -10.06
N LEU A 87 3.22 -0.10 -11.12
CA LEU A 87 2.73 0.79 -12.17
C LEU A 87 2.85 0.13 -13.55
N PRO A 88 1.93 0.42 -14.48
CA PRO A 88 1.98 -0.15 -15.82
C PRO A 88 3.08 0.51 -16.65
N ALA A 89 4.02 -0.29 -17.16
CA ALA A 89 4.96 0.12 -18.21
C ALA A 89 4.39 -0.15 -19.62
N SER A 90 3.56 -1.19 -19.74
CA SER A 90 2.83 -1.59 -20.94
C SER A 90 1.37 -1.89 -20.62
N GLU A 91 0.49 -1.77 -21.62
CA GLU A 91 -0.91 -2.20 -21.50
C GLU A 91 -1.06 -3.72 -21.57
N GLN A 92 -0.12 -4.40 -22.22
CA GLN A 92 -0.13 -5.87 -22.30
C GLN A 92 0.06 -6.48 -20.91
N GLY A 93 -0.90 -7.30 -20.49
CA GLY A 93 -0.85 -7.98 -19.19
C GLY A 93 -1.26 -7.12 -18.00
N TRP A 94 -1.60 -5.84 -18.19
CA TRP A 94 -2.12 -5.01 -17.10
C TRP A 94 -3.64 -5.21 -16.94
N PRO A 95 -4.12 -5.72 -15.78
CA PRO A 95 -5.55 -5.87 -15.56
C PRO A 95 -6.17 -4.50 -15.32
N ARG A 96 -7.25 -4.19 -16.06
CA ARG A 96 -8.06 -3.00 -15.81
C ARG A 96 -8.91 -3.23 -14.58
N LEU A 97 -8.51 -2.65 -13.45
CA LEU A 97 -9.21 -2.81 -12.19
C LEU A 97 -9.94 -1.54 -11.81
N THR A 98 -11.12 -1.70 -11.22
CA THR A 98 -11.85 -0.58 -10.62
C THR A 98 -11.12 -0.09 -9.38
N GLN A 99 -11.16 1.21 -9.11
CA GLN A 99 -10.60 1.77 -7.88
C GLN A 99 -11.09 1.00 -6.64
N GLY A 100 -10.15 0.63 -5.77
CA GLY A 100 -10.38 -0.15 -4.56
C GLY A 100 -10.42 -1.67 -4.76
N ALA A 101 -10.38 -2.17 -5.99
CA ALA A 101 -10.30 -3.61 -6.24
C ALA A 101 -8.96 -4.19 -5.76
N ILE A 102 -9.00 -5.43 -5.28
CA ILE A 102 -7.81 -6.13 -4.79
C ILE A 102 -7.26 -7.02 -5.90
N ARG A 103 -5.98 -6.85 -6.22
CA ARG A 103 -5.19 -7.72 -7.09
C ARG A 103 -4.22 -8.50 -6.25
N ARG A 104 -4.32 -9.82 -6.27
CA ARG A 104 -3.30 -10.69 -5.69
C ARG A 104 -2.19 -10.92 -6.70
N VAL A 105 -0.95 -10.65 -6.30
CA VAL A 105 0.24 -10.82 -7.13
C VAL A 105 1.17 -11.79 -6.43
N ALA A 106 1.61 -12.82 -7.17
CA ALA A 106 2.55 -13.81 -6.68
C ALA A 106 4.00 -13.33 -6.88
N PHE A 107 4.75 -13.29 -5.79
CA PHE A 107 6.18 -13.02 -5.74
C PHE A 107 6.92 -14.28 -5.27
N ALA A 108 8.25 -14.28 -5.40
CA ALA A 108 9.09 -15.32 -4.80
C ALA A 108 8.85 -15.40 -3.29
N ALA A 109 8.68 -14.24 -2.64
CA ALA A 109 8.36 -14.08 -1.23
C ALA A 109 6.97 -14.56 -0.79
N GLY A 110 6.07 -14.84 -1.73
CA GLY A 110 4.68 -15.21 -1.44
C GLY A 110 3.66 -14.33 -2.17
N ASN A 111 2.41 -14.39 -1.73
CA ASN A 111 1.32 -13.67 -2.39
C ASN A 111 1.01 -12.35 -1.66
N TYR A 112 0.92 -11.27 -2.43
CA TYR A 112 0.68 -9.94 -1.90
C TYR A 112 -0.60 -9.34 -2.49
N ASP A 113 -1.38 -8.69 -1.63
CA ASP A 113 -2.62 -8.03 -2.02
C ASP A 113 -2.36 -6.56 -2.30
N PHE A 114 -2.52 -6.19 -3.57
CA PHE A 114 -2.46 -4.81 -3.98
C PHE A 114 -3.87 -4.27 -4.13
N VAL A 115 -4.06 -3.03 -3.69
CA VAL A 115 -5.28 -2.29 -3.91
C VAL A 115 -5.09 -1.39 -5.13
N ALA A 116 -5.96 -1.54 -6.12
CA ALA A 116 -5.98 -0.68 -7.29
C ALA A 116 -6.42 0.73 -6.90
N SER A 117 -5.65 1.72 -7.32
CA SER A 117 -5.90 3.14 -7.11
C SER A 117 -5.74 3.87 -8.43
N VAL A 118 -6.42 4.99 -8.57
CA VAL A 118 -6.32 5.85 -9.75
C VAL A 118 -5.94 7.24 -9.26
N ASP A 119 -4.88 7.78 -9.83
CA ASP A 119 -4.49 9.17 -9.63
C ASP A 119 -4.52 9.91 -10.96
N ALA A 120 -4.85 11.21 -10.94
CA ALA A 120 -5.00 12.00 -12.15
C ALA A 120 -3.68 12.17 -12.94
N ARG A 121 -2.53 12.12 -12.25
CA ARG A 121 -1.20 12.30 -12.84
C ARG A 121 -0.50 10.97 -13.09
N LEU A 122 -0.70 9.97 -12.23
CA LEU A 122 -0.06 8.66 -12.36
C LEU A 122 -0.89 7.64 -13.14
N GLY A 123 -2.18 7.88 -13.32
CA GLY A 123 -3.12 6.90 -13.85
C GLY A 123 -3.42 5.78 -12.86
N GLU A 124 -3.77 4.61 -13.39
CA GLU A 124 -3.98 3.41 -12.59
C GLU A 124 -2.64 2.89 -12.00
N LEU A 125 -2.63 2.68 -10.69
CA LEU A 125 -1.50 2.13 -9.94
C LEU A 125 -1.99 1.17 -8.86
N HIS A 126 -1.22 0.14 -8.56
CA HIS A 126 -1.58 -0.85 -7.54
C HIS A 126 -0.65 -0.67 -6.34
N THR A 127 -1.20 -0.52 -5.14
CA THR A 127 -0.43 -0.29 -3.91
C THR A 127 -0.66 -1.40 -2.88
N CYS A 128 0.41 -1.89 -2.26
CA CYS A 128 0.36 -2.80 -1.13
C CYS A 128 1.12 -2.18 0.05
N SER A 129 0.48 -2.00 1.19
CA SER A 129 1.15 -1.47 2.38
C SER A 129 2.02 -2.55 3.01
N LEU A 130 3.33 -2.32 3.06
CA LEU A 130 4.30 -3.24 3.67
C LEU A 130 4.45 -2.97 5.17
N PHE A 131 4.53 -1.68 5.55
CA PHE A 131 4.68 -1.27 6.95
C PHE A 131 3.79 -0.07 7.29
N SER A 132 3.11 -0.20 8.43
CA SER A 132 2.35 0.87 9.09
C SER A 132 2.33 0.52 10.59
N PRO A 133 3.35 0.94 11.38
CA PRO A 133 3.77 2.34 11.48
C PRO A 133 5.24 2.59 11.14
N VAL A 134 5.50 3.58 10.28
CA VAL A 134 6.86 4.07 9.96
C VAL A 134 7.52 4.86 11.11
N LEU A 135 6.84 5.02 12.24
CA LEU A 135 7.38 5.68 13.44
C LEU A 135 8.59 4.94 14.01
N GLU A 136 8.72 3.65 13.72
CA GLU A 136 9.83 2.81 14.16
C GLU A 136 11.15 3.15 13.44
N PHE A 137 11.08 3.79 12.26
CA PHE A 137 12.29 4.21 11.56
C PHE A 137 12.92 5.44 12.21
N ALA A 138 14.18 5.28 12.62
CA ALA A 138 14.96 6.34 13.25
C ALA A 138 15.25 7.50 12.29
N ASP A 139 15.51 7.20 11.02
CA ASP A 139 15.84 8.17 9.96
C ASP A 139 15.53 7.63 8.56
N GLN A 140 15.69 8.49 7.56
CA GLN A 140 15.46 8.16 6.16
C GLN A 140 16.40 7.06 5.65
N ASP A 141 17.64 7.00 6.14
CA ASP A 141 18.60 6.03 5.62
C ASP A 141 18.23 4.61 6.05
N SER A 142 17.84 4.46 7.31
CA SER A 142 17.26 3.22 7.86
C SER A 142 16.04 2.80 7.06
N ALA A 143 15.10 3.71 6.78
CA ALA A 143 13.92 3.42 5.98
C ALA A 143 14.28 3.02 4.54
N ARG A 144 15.29 3.66 3.93
CA ARG A 144 15.80 3.31 2.60
C ARG A 144 16.40 1.91 2.59
N GLN A 145 17.24 1.58 3.56
CA GLN A 145 17.84 0.24 3.66
C GLN A 145 16.77 -0.84 3.78
N THR A 146 15.75 -0.63 4.62
CA THR A 146 14.61 -1.55 4.74
C THR A 146 13.80 -1.65 3.44
N ALA A 147 13.54 -0.54 2.76
CA ALA A 147 12.85 -0.54 1.47
C ALA A 147 13.62 -1.34 0.40
N ARG A 148 14.94 -1.17 0.32
CA ARG A 148 15.82 -1.96 -0.57
C ARG A 148 15.78 -3.45 -0.23
N ALA A 149 15.91 -3.78 1.06
CA ALA A 149 15.86 -5.16 1.53
C ALA A 149 14.52 -5.84 1.18
N ALA A 150 13.39 -5.15 1.43
CA ALA A 150 12.06 -5.63 1.05
C ALA A 150 11.95 -5.84 -0.46
N ARG A 151 12.43 -4.89 -1.27
CA ARG A 151 12.42 -4.99 -2.74
C ARG A 151 13.22 -6.18 -3.26
N ILE A 152 14.36 -6.48 -2.66
CA ILE A 152 15.21 -7.64 -3.00
C ILE A 152 14.51 -8.94 -2.59
N ALA A 153 14.01 -9.02 -1.35
CA ALA A 153 13.34 -10.22 -0.84
C ALA A 153 12.12 -10.63 -1.68
N LEU A 154 11.39 -9.67 -2.26
CA LEU A 154 10.24 -9.95 -3.13
C LEU A 154 10.64 -10.65 -4.44
N THR A 155 11.86 -10.43 -4.94
CA THR A 155 12.29 -10.91 -6.26
C THR A 155 13.37 -11.98 -6.24
N THR A 156 14.04 -12.18 -5.12
CA THR A 156 15.06 -13.22 -4.95
C THR A 156 14.46 -14.41 -4.21
N LEU A 157 14.70 -15.62 -4.71
CA LEU A 157 14.21 -16.86 -4.09
C LEU A 157 15.07 -17.34 -2.92
N ASP A 158 16.22 -16.71 -2.69
CA ASP A 158 17.18 -17.04 -1.63
C ASP A 158 16.91 -16.18 -0.38
N ASP A 159 16.66 -16.85 0.74
CA ASP A 159 16.55 -16.32 2.12
C ASP A 159 15.26 -15.59 2.55
N LEU A 160 14.10 -16.20 2.31
CA LEU A 160 12.86 -15.85 3.05
C LEU A 160 12.85 -16.34 4.50
N ALA A 161 13.90 -17.03 4.96
CA ALA A 161 13.95 -17.67 6.27
C ALA A 161 14.49 -16.76 7.40
N ALA A 162 14.96 -15.54 7.11
CA ALA A 162 15.66 -14.70 8.10
C ALA A 162 15.03 -13.31 8.35
N VAL A 163 13.91 -12.97 7.69
CA VAL A 163 13.11 -11.81 8.13
C VAL A 163 12.15 -12.28 9.21
N ASP A 164 12.61 -12.23 10.45
CA ASP A 164 11.76 -12.40 11.63
C ASP A 164 10.55 -11.48 11.48
N THR A 165 9.42 -12.06 11.13
CA THR A 165 8.12 -11.39 11.07
C THR A 165 7.56 -11.20 12.50
N HIS A 166 8.45 -11.22 13.50
CA HIS A 166 8.14 -11.11 14.92
C HIS A 166 8.06 -9.64 15.38
N ALA A 167 7.44 -8.80 14.55
CA ALA A 167 6.74 -7.60 14.97
C ALA A 167 5.36 -7.49 14.30
N ALA A 168 4.80 -8.62 13.83
CA ALA A 168 3.35 -8.79 13.69
C ALA A 168 2.73 -8.90 15.10
N GLY A 169 2.83 -7.82 15.88
CA GLY A 169 2.03 -7.63 17.07
C GLY A 169 0.58 -7.67 16.64
N GLU A 170 -0.11 -8.72 17.09
CA GLU A 170 -1.55 -8.98 16.99
C GLU A 170 -2.26 -8.27 15.83
N ILE A 171 -2.65 -9.07 14.84
CA ILE A 171 -3.74 -8.76 13.91
C ILE A 171 -5.01 -8.54 14.75
N SER A 172 -5.13 -7.36 15.35
CA SER A 172 -6.36 -6.86 15.91
C SER A 172 -7.23 -6.46 14.72
N ALA A 173 -8.47 -6.93 14.77
CA ALA A 173 -9.52 -6.81 13.78
C ALA A 173 -9.43 -5.57 12.87
N PRO A 174 -9.81 -5.67 11.58
CA PRO A 174 -9.74 -4.57 10.64
C PRO A 174 -10.51 -3.39 11.21
N LEU A 175 -9.78 -2.37 11.66
CA LEU A 175 -10.35 -1.09 12.00
C LEU A 175 -10.86 -0.51 10.68
N SER A 176 -12.15 -0.76 10.44
CA SER A 176 -12.90 -0.17 9.35
C SER A 176 -12.65 1.34 9.39
N ARG A 177 -12.38 1.93 8.21
CA ARG A 177 -12.21 3.39 8.00
C ARG A 177 -13.27 4.25 8.71
N ARG A 178 -14.42 3.64 9.02
CA ARG A 178 -15.57 4.22 9.71
C ARG A 178 -15.40 4.40 11.23
N ASP A 179 -14.47 3.71 11.89
CA ASP A 179 -14.17 3.90 13.31
C ASP A 179 -13.05 4.93 13.54
N PHE A 180 -12.16 5.09 12.57
CA PHE A 180 -11.14 6.15 12.57
C PHE A 180 -11.77 7.56 12.61
N LEU A 181 -12.85 7.78 11.85
CA LEU A 181 -13.54 9.08 11.79
C LEU A 181 -14.44 9.39 13.01
N ARG A 182 -14.74 8.40 13.86
CA ARG A 182 -15.58 8.61 15.05
C ARG A 182 -14.80 8.93 16.33
N ARG A 183 -13.49 8.66 16.36
CA ARG A 183 -12.63 8.98 17.53
C ARG A 183 -11.85 10.29 17.42
N ALA A 184 -11.89 10.96 16.27
CA ALA A 184 -11.17 12.22 16.04
C ALA A 184 -11.90 13.49 16.52
N TRP A 185 -13.11 13.35 17.08
CA TRP A 185 -13.84 14.46 17.71
C TRP A 185 -14.45 14.02 19.04
N ARG A 186 -13.64 14.10 20.10
CA ARG A 186 -14.13 14.42 21.43
C ARG A 186 -13.08 15.17 22.23
#